data_AF-A0A131YCI3-F1
#
_entry.id   AF-A0A131YCI3-F1
#
_cell.length_a   1.000
_cell.length_b   1.000
_cell.length_c   1.000
_cell.angle_alpha   90.00
_cell.angle_beta   90.00
_cell.angle_gamma   90.00
#
_symmetry.space_group_name_H-M   'P 1'
#
loop_
_entity.id
_entity.type
_entity.pdbx_description
1 polymer ?
#
loop_
_entity_poly.entity_id
_entity_poly.type
_entity_poly.pdbx_seq_one_letter_code
_entity_poly.pdbx_strand_id
1 'polypeptide(L)'
;MADRLSGVAIIICIALGVLTFLLLFIFAKRQIMRFTLKSKHSPHVPIGHGVSKSLKDEVDRRLLIIKDIAYEPALLKPNECLSADSDLSQVQPQHLLRMGVVDKLSELEEHIGGIDKTRVRKPGQDVRVFLLRQVHGGPFANCDPRIIHKFLDLYEHARHSPKEFTHEHYLAFMGILEQLKSR
;
A
#
# COMPACT_ATOMS: atom_id res chain seq x y z
N MET A 1 -24.90 -76.60 21.20
CA MET A 1 -25.36 -75.20 21.04
C MET A 1 -24.23 -74.16 21.14
N ALA A 2 -23.07 -74.48 21.73
CA ALA A 2 -21.94 -73.55 21.85
C ALA A 2 -21.23 -73.22 20.51
N ASP A 3 -21.12 -74.17 19.58
CA ASP A 3 -20.37 -73.96 18.32
C ASP A 3 -21.01 -72.95 17.36
N ARG A 4 -22.34 -72.80 17.39
CA ARG A 4 -23.04 -71.82 16.54
C ARG A 4 -22.87 -70.38 17.03
N LEU A 5 -22.73 -70.19 18.35
CA LEU A 5 -22.45 -68.87 18.94
C LEU A 5 -21.01 -68.42 18.63
N SER A 6 -20.06 -69.36 18.56
CA SER A 6 -18.67 -69.09 18.16
C SER A 6 -18.56 -68.59 16.71
N GLY A 7 -19.25 -69.24 15.76
CA GLY A 7 -19.26 -68.80 14.36
C GLY A 7 -19.86 -67.40 14.16
N VAL A 8 -20.96 -67.09 14.85
CA VAL A 8 -21.58 -65.75 14.81
C VAL A 8 -20.67 -64.69 15.42
N ALA A 9 -20.01 -64.99 16.54
CA ALA A 9 -19.04 -64.08 17.16
C ALA A 9 -17.86 -63.77 16.22
N ILE A 10 -17.34 -64.76 15.50
CA ILE A 10 -16.26 -64.57 14.51
C ILE A 10 -16.71 -63.64 13.37
N ILE A 11 -17.93 -63.83 12.85
CA ILE A 11 -18.47 -62.97 11.77
C ILE A 11 -18.64 -61.53 12.23
N ILE A 12 -19.13 -61.32 13.46
CA ILE A 12 -19.27 -59.98 14.05
C ILE A 12 -17.90 -59.30 14.22
N CYS A 13 -16.89 -60.03 14.70
CA CYS A 13 -15.52 -59.51 14.83
C CYS A 13 -14.94 -59.09 13.48
N ILE A 14 -15.14 -59.89 12.42
CA ILE A 14 -14.67 -59.55 11.07
C ILE A 14 -15.41 -58.31 10.54
N ALA A 15 -16.73 -58.26 10.70
CA ALA A 15 -17.54 -57.11 10.26
C ALA A 15 -17.13 -55.81 10.95
N LEU A 16 -16.92 -55.84 12.28
CA LEU A 16 -16.44 -54.68 13.04
C LEU A 16 -15.00 -54.31 12.68
N GLY A 17 -14.13 -55.29 12.42
CA GLY A 17 -12.76 -55.06 11.96
C GLY A 17 -12.71 -54.35 10.60
N VAL A 18 -13.51 -54.82 9.64
CA VAL A 18 -13.59 -54.17 8.31
C VAL A 18 -14.22 -52.78 8.41
N LEU A 19 -15.26 -52.61 9.22
CA LEU A 19 -15.91 -51.31 9.43
C LEU A 19 -14.94 -50.29 10.05
N THR A 20 -14.20 -50.67 11.09
CA THR A 20 -13.22 -49.78 11.73
C THR A 20 -12.07 -49.45 10.79
N PHE A 21 -11.60 -50.41 10.01
CA PHE A 21 -10.57 -50.18 8.98
C PHE A 21 -11.02 -49.19 7.90
N LEU A 22 -12.25 -49.33 7.38
CA LEU A 22 -12.82 -48.40 6.40
C LEU A 22 -12.98 -46.99 6.98
N LEU A 23 -13.46 -46.87 8.22
CA LEU A 23 -13.60 -45.58 8.89
C LEU A 23 -12.24 -44.90 9.07
N LEU A 24 -11.22 -45.62 9.53
CA LEU A 24 -9.85 -45.09 9.66
C LEU A 24 -9.32 -44.58 8.32
N PHE A 25 -9.55 -45.31 7.22
CA PHE A 25 -9.09 -44.88 5.90
C PHE A 25 -9.79 -43.60 5.42
N ILE A 26 -11.09 -43.47 5.65
CA ILE A 26 -11.85 -42.26 5.32
C ILE A 26 -11.36 -41.07 6.15
N PHE A 27 -11.14 -41.26 7.45
CA PHE A 27 -10.62 -40.22 8.33
C PHE A 27 -9.20 -39.79 7.93
N ALA A 28 -8.31 -40.74 7.66
CA ALA A 28 -6.95 -40.45 7.20
C ALA A 28 -6.96 -39.65 5.88
N LYS A 29 -7.72 -40.11 4.87
CA LYS A 29 -7.86 -39.38 3.59
C LYS A 29 -8.39 -37.96 3.80
N ARG A 30 -9.41 -37.80 4.64
CA ARG A 30 -10.00 -36.49 4.95
C ARG A 30 -9.03 -35.58 5.69
N GLN A 31 -8.25 -36.13 6.63
CA GLN A 31 -7.24 -35.37 7.38
C GLN A 31 -6.08 -34.92 6.49
N ILE A 32 -5.56 -35.80 5.63
CA ILE A 32 -4.51 -35.47 4.66
C ILE A 32 -4.99 -34.36 3.70
N MET A 33 -6.22 -34.48 3.18
CA MET A 33 -6.79 -33.45 2.29
C MET A 33 -6.94 -32.10 3.01
N ARG A 34 -7.38 -32.10 4.27
CA ARG A 34 -7.51 -30.87 5.07
C ARG A 34 -6.15 -30.24 5.36
N PHE A 35 -5.13 -31.06 5.65
CA PHE A 35 -3.79 -30.59 5.96
C PHE A 35 -3.11 -29.99 4.72
N THR A 36 -3.25 -30.65 3.56
CA THR A 36 -2.73 -30.13 2.28
C THR A 36 -3.42 -28.85 1.83
N LEU A 37 -4.72 -28.68 2.07
CA LEU A 37 -5.44 -27.43 1.76
C LEU A 37 -5.02 -26.28 2.69
N LYS A 38 -4.87 -26.54 4.00
CA LYS A 38 -4.43 -25.51 4.96
C LYS A 38 -2.95 -25.12 4.78
N SER A 39 -2.09 -26.07 4.41
CA SER A 39 -0.65 -25.84 4.19
C SER A 39 -0.34 -24.97 2.97
N LYS A 40 -1.28 -24.84 2.01
CA LYS A 40 -1.06 -24.09 0.76
C LYS A 40 -1.24 -22.58 0.90
N HIS A 41 -1.86 -22.09 1.96
CA HIS A 41 -2.00 -20.66 2.23
C HIS A 41 -0.72 -20.09 2.87
N SER A 42 0.37 -20.09 2.12
CA SER A 42 1.54 -19.28 2.46
C SER A 42 1.24 -17.80 2.20
N PRO A 43 1.78 -16.85 2.98
CA PRO A 43 1.59 -15.42 2.75
C PRO A 43 1.99 -14.92 1.35
N HIS A 44 2.76 -15.72 0.60
CA HIS A 44 3.28 -15.40 -0.74
C HIS A 44 2.52 -16.08 -1.88
N VAL A 45 1.29 -16.55 -1.63
CA VAL A 45 0.46 -17.14 -2.70
C VAL A 45 0.14 -16.07 -3.76
N PRO A 46 0.35 -16.35 -5.06
CA PRO A 46 0.07 -15.39 -6.12
C PRO A 46 -1.41 -14.99 -6.12
N ILE A 47 -1.66 -13.73 -6.43
CA ILE A 47 -3.02 -13.18 -6.55
C ILE A 47 -3.81 -14.05 -7.55
N GLY A 48 -5.00 -14.51 -7.15
CA GLY A 48 -5.86 -15.37 -7.99
C GLY A 48 -5.55 -16.88 -7.92
N HIS A 49 -4.78 -17.37 -6.95
CA HIS A 49 -4.58 -18.81 -6.77
C HIS A 49 -5.90 -19.57 -6.54
N GLY A 50 -6.16 -20.61 -7.33
CA GLY A 50 -7.38 -21.40 -7.26
C GLY A 50 -8.57 -20.85 -8.03
N VAL A 51 -8.42 -19.73 -8.74
CA VAL A 51 -9.46 -19.16 -9.61
C VAL A 51 -9.24 -19.59 -11.07
N SER A 52 -10.28 -19.52 -11.91
CA SER A 52 -10.17 -19.83 -13.34
C SER A 52 -9.12 -18.95 -14.02
N LYS A 53 -8.42 -19.51 -14.99
CA LYS A 53 -7.34 -18.82 -15.72
C LYS A 53 -7.80 -17.48 -16.30
N SER A 54 -9.01 -17.43 -16.87
CA SER A 54 -9.59 -16.21 -17.43
C SER A 54 -9.74 -15.07 -16.42
N LEU A 55 -10.11 -15.39 -15.17
CA LEU A 55 -10.29 -14.40 -14.12
C LEU A 55 -8.94 -13.94 -13.57
N LYS A 56 -7.98 -14.86 -13.42
CA LYS A 56 -6.60 -14.50 -13.09
C LYS A 56 -6.01 -13.54 -14.12
N ASP A 57 -6.13 -13.86 -15.41
CA ASP A 57 -5.60 -13.04 -16.51
C ASP A 57 -6.27 -11.65 -16.54
N GLU A 58 -7.57 -11.55 -16.24
CA GLU A 58 -8.27 -10.25 -16.13
C GLU A 58 -7.82 -9.44 -14.91
N VAL A 59 -7.57 -10.08 -13.76
CA VAL A 59 -7.02 -9.40 -12.58
C VAL A 59 -5.62 -8.88 -12.88
N ASP A 60 -4.75 -9.71 -13.46
CA ASP A 60 -3.39 -9.32 -13.83
C ASP A 60 -3.42 -8.15 -14.85
N ARG A 61 -4.33 -8.21 -15.84
CA ARG A 61 -4.54 -7.11 -16.79
C ARG A 61 -4.94 -5.80 -16.09
N ARG A 62 -5.86 -5.85 -15.12
CA ARG A 62 -6.29 -4.65 -14.37
C ARG A 62 -5.19 -4.10 -13.47
N LEU A 63 -4.43 -4.99 -12.82
CA LEU A 63 -3.26 -4.58 -12.02
C LEU A 63 -2.19 -3.94 -12.90
N LEU A 64 -1.98 -4.43 -14.12
CA LEU A 64 -1.06 -3.83 -15.07
C LEU A 64 -1.45 -2.41 -15.46
N ILE A 65 -2.74 -2.05 -15.46
CA ILE A 65 -3.21 -0.68 -15.73
C ILE A 65 -2.86 0.26 -14.57
N ILE A 66 -2.75 -0.23 -13.33
CA ILE A 66 -2.47 0.60 -12.15
C ILE A 66 -1.15 1.35 -12.30
N LYS A 67 -0.14 0.74 -12.94
CA LYS A 67 1.16 1.40 -13.19
C LYS A 67 1.04 2.64 -14.11
N ASP A 68 -0.01 2.68 -14.94
CA ASP A 68 -0.27 3.75 -15.89
C ASP A 68 -1.18 4.83 -15.28
N ILE A 69 -1.71 4.61 -14.08
CA ILE A 69 -2.46 5.62 -13.32
C ILE A 69 -1.48 6.68 -12.85
N ALA A 70 -1.48 7.80 -13.56
CA ALA A 70 -0.65 8.96 -13.31
C ALA A 70 -1.20 9.94 -12.26
N TYR A 71 -2.47 9.77 -11.89
CA TYR A 71 -3.20 10.73 -11.08
C TYR A 71 -2.85 10.60 -9.59
N GLU A 72 -2.38 11.68 -8.99
CA GLU A 72 -2.11 11.78 -7.56
C GLU A 72 -3.36 12.38 -6.86
N PRO A 73 -4.10 11.60 -6.05
CA PRO A 73 -5.31 12.09 -5.41
C PRO A 73 -4.99 13.05 -4.27
N ALA A 74 -5.84 14.06 -4.08
CA ALA A 74 -5.83 14.88 -2.87
C ALA A 74 -6.23 14.03 -1.66
N LEU A 75 -5.40 14.05 -0.62
CA LEU A 75 -5.55 13.23 0.57
C LEU A 75 -6.54 13.87 1.56
N LEU A 76 -6.47 15.18 1.75
CA LEU A 76 -7.36 15.94 2.62
C LEU A 76 -8.59 16.43 1.85
N LYS A 77 -9.74 16.40 2.52
CA LYS A 77 -10.93 17.09 2.02
C LYS A 77 -10.76 18.60 2.14
N PRO A 78 -11.48 19.41 1.35
CA PRO A 78 -11.44 20.87 1.46
C PRO A 78 -11.71 21.40 2.87
N ASN A 79 -12.57 20.71 3.64
CA ASN A 79 -12.92 21.07 5.02
C ASN A 79 -11.89 20.62 6.07
N GLU A 80 -10.97 19.74 5.70
CA GLU A 80 -9.91 19.17 6.55
C GLU A 80 -8.54 19.82 6.25
N CYS A 81 -8.48 20.74 5.27
CA CYS A 81 -7.29 21.51 4.95
C CYS A 81 -6.86 22.34 6.16
N LEU A 82 -5.65 22.04 6.65
CA LEU A 82 -5.04 22.72 7.78
C LEU A 82 -4.65 24.15 7.37
N SER A 83 -5.48 25.13 7.76
CA SER A 83 -5.16 26.54 7.61
C SER A 83 -4.01 26.94 8.55
N ALA A 84 -3.18 27.90 8.12
CA ALA A 84 -2.07 28.40 8.94
C ALA A 84 -2.52 29.01 10.28
N ASP A 85 -3.79 29.46 10.37
CA ASP A 85 -4.41 30.03 11.57
C ASP A 85 -5.03 29.00 12.52
N SER A 86 -5.04 27.71 12.15
CA SER A 86 -5.54 26.65 13.04
C SER A 86 -4.48 26.34 14.10
N ASP A 87 -4.87 26.11 15.35
CA ASP A 87 -3.95 25.65 16.42
C ASP A 87 -3.33 24.30 16.04
N LEU A 88 -2.22 24.33 15.30
CA LEU A 88 -1.51 23.16 14.78
C LEU A 88 -0.99 22.23 15.89
N SER A 89 -0.89 22.75 17.12
CA SER A 89 -0.55 22.00 18.33
C SER A 89 -1.66 21.04 18.77
N GLN A 90 -2.92 21.28 18.37
CA GLN A 90 -4.07 20.44 18.70
C GLN A 90 -4.53 19.55 17.55
N VAL A 91 -3.82 19.55 16.41
CA VAL A 91 -4.16 18.71 15.25
C VAL A 91 -3.93 17.25 15.60
N GLN A 92 -5.01 16.58 16.01
CA GLN A 92 -5.11 15.14 16.10
C GLN A 92 -6.04 14.65 15.00
N PRO A 93 -5.65 13.61 14.25
CA PRO A 93 -4.41 12.83 14.35
C PRO A 93 -3.20 13.42 13.59
N GLN A 94 -1.97 13.15 14.05
CA GLN A 94 -0.72 13.70 13.49
C GLN A 94 -0.49 13.39 12.00
N HIS A 95 -1.10 12.33 11.46
CA HIS A 95 -0.98 12.00 10.05
C HIS A 95 -1.62 13.05 9.13
N LEU A 96 -2.52 13.89 9.63
CA LEU A 96 -3.10 15.00 8.87
C LEU A 96 -2.03 16.01 8.43
N LEU A 97 -1.02 16.27 9.27
CA LEU A 97 0.11 17.14 8.91
C LEU A 97 0.87 16.59 7.70
N ARG A 98 1.07 15.26 7.66
CA ARG A 98 1.74 14.59 6.55
C ARG A 98 0.92 14.66 5.27
N MET A 99 -0.39 14.41 5.37
CA MET A 99 -1.31 14.51 4.24
C MET A 99 -1.32 15.93 3.67
N GLY A 100 -1.34 16.94 4.53
CA GLY A 100 -1.25 18.35 4.13
C GLY A 100 0.03 18.66 3.35
N VAL A 101 1.20 18.21 3.82
CA VAL A 101 2.47 18.40 3.08
C VAL A 101 2.42 17.77 1.69
N VAL A 102 1.87 16.55 1.59
CA VAL A 102 1.79 15.82 0.32
C VAL A 102 0.86 16.55 -0.66
N ASP A 103 -0.30 17.01 -0.20
CA ASP A 103 -1.25 17.75 -1.03
C ASP A 103 -0.67 19.10 -1.48
N LYS A 104 0.04 19.81 -0.60
CA LYS A 104 0.65 21.12 -0.89
C LYS A 104 1.77 21.06 -1.92
N LEU A 105 2.37 19.90 -2.19
CA LEU A 105 3.31 19.73 -3.30
C LEU A 105 2.62 19.99 -4.65
N SER A 106 1.37 19.53 -4.82
CA SER A 106 0.63 19.71 -6.07
C SER A 106 0.44 21.19 -6.42
N GLU A 107 0.27 22.05 -5.41
CA GLU A 107 0.20 23.50 -5.59
C GLU A 107 1.52 24.11 -6.10
N LEU A 108 2.67 23.59 -5.65
CA LEU A 108 3.96 24.03 -6.16
C LEU A 108 4.16 23.61 -7.62
N GLU A 109 3.77 22.39 -7.96
CA GLU A 109 3.86 21.86 -9.32
C GLU A 109 2.96 22.63 -10.29
N GLU A 110 1.73 22.95 -9.87
CA GLU A 110 0.80 23.79 -10.62
C GLU A 110 1.38 25.19 -10.83
N HIS A 111 1.99 25.79 -9.80
CA HIS A 111 2.66 27.08 -9.89
C HIS A 111 3.81 27.06 -10.91
N ILE A 112 4.68 26.04 -10.87
CA ILE A 112 5.78 25.86 -11.84
C ILE A 112 5.22 25.69 -13.27
N GLY A 113 4.15 24.89 -13.43
CA GLY A 113 3.48 24.69 -14.71
C GLY A 113 2.77 25.95 -15.24
N GLY A 114 2.35 26.84 -14.34
CA GLY A 114 1.81 28.15 -14.67
C GLY A 114 2.87 29.11 -15.24
N ILE A 115 4.10 29.06 -14.70
CA ILE A 115 5.25 29.85 -15.22
C ILE A 115 5.70 29.30 -16.57
N ASP A 116 5.89 27.98 -16.68
CA ASP A 116 6.32 27.32 -17.91
C ASP A 116 5.56 26.00 -18.11
N LYS A 117 4.64 26.01 -19.09
CA LYS A 117 3.81 24.85 -19.45
C LYS A 117 4.61 23.64 -19.93
N THR A 118 5.87 23.82 -20.32
CA THR A 118 6.74 22.70 -20.76
C THR A 118 7.40 21.98 -19.58
N ARG A 119 7.36 22.56 -18.38
CA ARG A 119 8.07 22.09 -17.19
C ARG A 119 7.16 21.43 -16.16
N VAL A 120 6.21 20.64 -16.65
CA VAL A 120 5.33 19.82 -15.81
C VAL A 120 5.99 18.48 -15.50
N ARG A 121 5.81 17.98 -14.27
CA ARG A 121 6.30 16.65 -13.88
C ARG A 121 5.59 15.57 -14.69
N LYS A 122 6.37 14.63 -15.25
CA LYS A 122 5.79 13.49 -15.97
C LYS A 122 5.25 12.45 -14.98
N PRO A 123 4.21 11.69 -15.35
CA PRO A 123 3.74 10.57 -14.55
C PRO A 123 4.86 9.60 -14.16
N GLY A 124 4.92 9.20 -12.89
CA GLY A 124 5.94 8.30 -12.37
C GLY A 124 7.36 8.89 -12.24
N GLN A 125 7.54 10.17 -12.57
CA GLN A 125 8.82 10.85 -12.34
C GLN A 125 8.99 11.18 -10.85
N ASP A 126 10.20 10.94 -10.35
CA ASP A 126 10.59 11.30 -8.98
C ASP A 126 10.57 12.84 -8.76
N VAL A 127 9.99 13.26 -7.63
CA VAL A 127 9.81 14.65 -7.23
C VAL A 127 11.17 15.34 -7.06
N ARG A 128 12.17 14.65 -6.47
CA ARG A 128 13.52 15.18 -6.30
C ARG A 128 14.17 15.50 -7.64
N VAL A 129 14.14 14.53 -8.56
CA VAL A 129 14.70 14.71 -9.92
C VAL A 129 13.98 15.85 -10.66
N PHE A 130 12.66 15.96 -10.49
CA PHE A 130 11.88 17.03 -11.09
C PHE A 130 12.28 18.41 -10.56
N LEU A 131 12.30 18.63 -9.25
CA LEU A 131 12.60 19.94 -8.66
C LEU A 131 14.06 20.37 -8.89
N LEU A 132 15.02 19.44 -8.81
CA LEU A 132 16.42 19.76 -9.11
C LEU A 132 16.63 20.20 -10.57
N ARG A 133 15.86 19.65 -11.51
CA ARG A 133 15.88 20.15 -12.91
C ARG A 133 15.42 21.60 -13.01
N GLN A 134 14.52 22.05 -12.14
CA GLN A 134 14.07 23.44 -12.12
C GLN A 134 15.13 24.39 -11.55
N VAL A 135 16.07 23.88 -10.76
CA VAL A 135 17.25 24.64 -10.31
C VAL A 135 18.27 24.77 -11.44
N HIS A 136 18.52 23.72 -12.22
CA HIS A 136 19.55 23.72 -13.28
C HIS A 136 19.09 24.35 -14.61
N GLY A 137 18.22 25.34 -14.57
CA GLY A 137 17.76 26.07 -15.76
C GLY A 137 16.25 26.23 -15.85
N GLY A 138 15.55 26.32 -14.73
CA GLY A 138 14.12 26.63 -14.62
C GLY A 138 13.85 27.81 -13.68
N PRO A 139 12.60 27.92 -13.15
CA PRO A 139 12.19 29.03 -12.28
C PRO A 139 13.05 29.19 -11.01
N PHE A 140 13.69 28.12 -10.56
CA PHE A 140 14.51 28.12 -9.35
C PHE A 140 16.02 28.28 -9.62
N ALA A 141 16.42 28.77 -10.80
CA ALA A 141 17.83 28.93 -11.14
C ALA A 141 18.62 29.84 -10.19
N ASN A 142 17.94 30.83 -9.59
CA ASN A 142 18.54 31.76 -8.64
C ASN A 142 18.40 31.31 -7.17
N CYS A 143 17.78 30.15 -6.92
CA CYS A 143 17.65 29.60 -5.58
C CYS A 143 18.88 28.80 -5.18
N ASP A 144 19.30 28.93 -3.92
CA ASP A 144 20.32 28.05 -3.37
C ASP A 144 19.79 26.60 -3.41
N PRO A 145 20.50 25.66 -4.07
CA PRO A 145 20.11 24.25 -4.10
C PRO A 145 19.85 23.67 -2.70
N ARG A 146 20.50 24.18 -1.66
CA ARG A 146 20.29 23.75 -0.27
C ARG A 146 18.85 23.94 0.21
N ILE A 147 18.17 24.99 -0.24
CA ILE A 147 16.76 25.24 0.11
C ILE A 147 15.87 24.16 -0.50
N ILE A 148 16.11 23.81 -1.77
CA ILE A 148 15.37 22.75 -2.47
C ILE A 148 15.66 21.38 -1.86
N HIS A 149 16.90 21.09 -1.49
CA HIS A 149 17.23 19.86 -0.76
C HIS A 149 16.50 19.77 0.57
N LYS A 150 16.52 20.86 1.37
CA LYS A 150 15.79 20.91 2.65
C LYS A 150 14.28 20.72 2.47
N PHE A 151 13.70 21.34 1.44
CA PHE A 151 12.29 21.16 1.08
C PHE A 151 11.97 19.70 0.75
N LEU A 152 12.80 19.07 -0.08
CA LEU A 152 12.65 17.66 -0.46
C LEU A 152 12.82 16.71 0.72
N ASP A 153 13.77 16.97 1.61
CA ASP A 153 13.99 16.12 2.78
C ASP A 153 12.78 16.17 3.74
N LEU A 154 12.15 17.35 3.91
CA LEU A 154 10.91 17.48 4.68
C LEU A 154 9.74 16.76 4.01
N TYR A 155 9.64 16.85 2.68
CA TYR A 155 8.63 16.14 1.91
C TYR A 155 8.78 14.61 2.02
N GLU A 156 10.00 14.09 1.86
CA GLU A 156 10.26 12.65 2.01
C GLU A 156 10.06 12.16 3.43
N HIS A 157 10.37 13.01 4.43
CA HIS A 157 10.05 12.72 5.82
C HIS A 157 8.52 12.55 5.99
N ALA A 158 7.72 13.46 5.44
CA ALA A 158 6.26 13.36 5.51
C ALA A 158 5.69 12.14 4.76
N ARG A 159 6.23 11.80 3.58
CA ARG A 159 5.69 10.75 2.70
C ARG A 159 6.14 9.34 3.05
N HIS A 160 7.42 9.15 3.40
CA HIS A 160 8.05 7.83 3.45
C HIS A 160 8.67 7.46 4.79
N SER A 161 9.11 8.44 5.58
CA SER A 161 9.83 8.13 6.82
C SER A 161 8.86 7.64 7.92
N PRO A 162 9.26 6.61 8.70
CA PRO A 162 8.47 6.09 9.81
C PRO A 162 8.57 6.94 11.09
N LYS A 163 9.44 7.96 11.13
CA LYS A 163 9.65 8.82 12.31
C LYS A 163 8.47 9.76 12.55
N GLU A 164 8.32 10.31 13.75
CA GLU A 164 7.25 11.28 14.01
C GLU A 164 7.44 12.56 13.19
N PHE A 165 6.37 13.00 12.53
CA PHE A 165 6.35 14.25 11.78
C PHE A 165 5.59 15.30 12.58
N THR A 166 6.33 16.20 13.21
CA THR A 166 5.77 17.20 14.14
C THR A 166 5.30 18.46 13.42
N HIS A 167 4.55 19.29 14.14
CA HIS A 167 4.12 20.62 13.70
C HIS A 167 5.27 21.52 13.22
N GLU A 168 6.43 21.47 13.88
CA GLU A 168 7.59 22.28 13.49
C GLU A 168 8.08 21.93 12.07
N HIS A 169 8.06 20.64 11.72
CA HIS A 169 8.40 20.19 10.38
C HIS A 169 7.40 20.69 9.34
N TYR A 170 6.11 20.69 9.68
CA TYR A 170 5.06 21.23 8.83
C TYR A 170 5.24 22.73 8.57
N LEU A 171 5.45 23.54 9.62
CA LEU A 171 5.70 24.98 9.47
C LEU A 171 6.97 25.26 8.68
N ALA A 172 8.05 24.52 8.94
CA ALA A 172 9.28 24.64 8.17
C ALA A 172 9.07 24.34 6.68
N PHE A 173 8.25 23.33 6.36
CA PHE A 173 7.88 23.00 4.99
C PHE A 173 7.07 24.13 4.34
N MET A 174 6.02 24.61 5.01
CA MET A 174 5.17 25.70 4.49
C MET A 174 5.95 27.00 4.30
N GLY A 175 6.86 27.34 5.22
CA GLY A 175 7.70 28.53 5.09
C GLY A 175 8.61 28.47 3.87
N ILE A 176 9.20 27.30 3.57
CA ILE A 176 10.01 27.12 2.36
C ILE A 176 9.12 27.11 1.11
N LEU A 177 7.92 26.52 1.18
CA LEU A 177 6.95 26.50 0.08
C LEU A 177 6.57 27.92 -0.36
N GLU A 178 6.21 28.79 0.59
CA GLU A 178 5.89 30.20 0.30
C GLU A 178 7.11 30.97 -0.22
N GLN A 179 8.31 30.67 0.29
CA GLN A 179 9.56 31.24 -0.24
C GLN A 179 9.81 30.82 -1.71
N LEU A 180 9.41 29.61 -2.10
CA LEU A 180 9.53 29.12 -3.48
C LEU A 180 8.44 29.67 -4.40
N LYS A 181 7.22 29.87 -3.89
CA LYS A 181 6.08 30.44 -4.66
C LYS A 181 6.18 31.96 -4.87
N SER A 182 6.87 32.68 -3.99
CA SER A 182 7.01 34.14 -4.07
C SER A 182 8.06 34.63 -5.08
N ARG A 183 8.70 33.73 -5.81
CA ARG A 183 9.78 34.03 -6.77
C ARG A 183 9.35 33.72 -8.18
#